data_AF-A0A969ENE6-F1
#
_entry.id   AF-A0A969ENE6-F1
#
_cell.length_a   1.000
_cell.length_b   1.000
_cell.length_c   1.000
_cell.angle_alpha   90.00
_cell.angle_beta   90.00
_cell.angle_gamma   90.00
#
_symmetry.space_group_name_H-M   'P 1'
#
loop_
_entity.id
_entity.type
_entity.pdbx_description
1 polymer ?
#
loop_
_entity_poly.entity_id
_entity_poly.type
_entity_poly.pdbx_seq_one_letter_code
_entity_poly.pdbx_strand_id
1 'polypeptide(L)'
;SIYHLVLWDIPASQCVLRVRPNLDILPSDKSILDAQGHLWRMNDDEAARQILPERLKDLDEYDFVLVDYSPSASILSESGMMYIRELIVPVSMNHFAVVGFVQVSKTLRDIGRIPDHNVRLSKIIPTFFDARRRKDREILESLQRRFPNTSPTLFAKTSN
;
A
#
# COMPACT_ATOMS: atom_id res chain seq x y z
N SER A 1 -6.12 6.85 16.25
CA SER A 1 -6.19 5.93 15.08
C SER A 1 -6.43 6.74 13.82
N ILE A 2 -6.26 6.18 12.61
CA ILE A 2 -6.50 6.86 11.32
C ILE A 2 -7.84 7.63 11.29
N TYR A 3 -8.89 7.05 11.88
CA TYR A 3 -10.18 7.71 12.06
C TYR A 3 -10.08 9.12 12.68
N HIS A 4 -9.31 9.26 13.75
CA HIS A 4 -9.18 10.53 14.49
C HIS A 4 -8.48 11.61 13.65
N LEU A 5 -7.53 11.22 12.80
CA LEU A 5 -6.84 12.15 11.88
C LEU A 5 -7.83 12.69 10.83
N VAL A 6 -8.68 11.81 10.31
CA VAL A 6 -9.61 12.13 9.22
C VAL A 6 -10.81 12.93 9.71
N LEU A 7 -11.44 12.51 10.82
CA LEU A 7 -12.69 13.13 11.29
C LEU A 7 -12.47 14.33 12.22
N TRP A 8 -11.42 14.28 13.05
CA TRP A 8 -11.29 15.18 14.20
C TRP A 8 -10.04 16.06 14.14
N ASP A 9 -9.34 16.09 13.01
CA ASP A 9 -8.18 16.98 12.83
C ASP A 9 -7.00 16.67 13.78
N ILE A 10 -6.99 15.50 14.42
CA ILE A 10 -5.98 15.21 15.44
C ILE A 10 -4.62 14.98 14.76
N PRO A 11 -3.55 15.65 15.21
CA PRO A 11 -2.21 15.45 14.64
C PRO A 11 -1.80 13.98 14.66
N ALA A 12 -1.15 13.53 13.57
CA ALA A 12 -0.73 12.13 13.46
C ALA A 12 0.19 11.70 14.61
N SER A 13 1.06 12.61 15.07
CA SER A 13 1.97 12.45 16.21
C SER A 13 1.27 12.12 17.53
N GLN A 14 0.00 12.53 17.71
CA GLN A 14 -0.80 12.19 18.90
C GLN A 14 -1.56 10.86 18.75
N CYS A 15 -1.60 10.32 17.54
CA CYS A 15 -2.33 9.09 17.22
C CYS A 15 -1.42 7.87 17.05
N VAL A 16 -0.10 8.06 16.98
CA VAL A 16 0.90 6.98 16.97
C VAL A 16 1.08 6.38 18.36
N LEU A 17 1.29 5.07 18.38
CA LEU A 17 1.55 4.28 19.57
C LEU A 17 2.94 3.64 19.47
N ARG A 18 3.73 3.75 20.54
CA ARG A 18 5.03 3.09 20.64
C ARG A 18 4.86 1.60 20.87
N VAL A 19 5.34 0.79 19.92
CA VAL A 19 5.35 -0.67 20.03
C VAL A 19 6.65 -1.15 20.69
N ARG A 20 7.79 -0.66 20.20
CA ARG A 20 9.15 -0.96 20.71
C ARG A 20 10.14 0.07 20.18
N PRO A 21 11.42 0.07 20.61
CA PRO A 21 12.42 0.96 20.03
C PRO A 21 12.44 0.88 18.50
N ASN A 22 12.44 2.04 17.84
CA ASN A 22 12.43 2.21 16.38
C ASN A 22 11.20 1.61 15.66
N LEU A 23 10.09 1.40 16.39
CA LEU A 23 8.83 0.96 15.80
C LEU A 23 7.64 1.59 16.51
N ASP A 24 6.99 2.49 15.78
CA ASP A 24 5.71 3.10 16.13
C ASP A 24 4.62 2.56 15.19
N ILE A 25 3.37 2.60 15.63
CA ILE A 25 2.22 2.21 14.82
C ILE A 25 1.15 3.30 14.88
N LEU A 26 0.65 3.73 13.72
CA LEU A 26 -0.60 4.46 13.62
C LEU A 26 -1.72 3.43 13.40
N PRO A 27 -2.51 3.07 14.43
CA PRO A 27 -3.45 1.98 14.31
C PRO A 27 -4.68 2.39 13.49
N SER A 28 -5.31 1.37 12.90
CA SER A 28 -6.64 1.43 12.31
C SER A 28 -7.54 0.39 12.98
N ASP A 29 -8.85 0.65 12.97
CA ASP A 29 -9.88 -0.23 13.50
C ASP A 29 -11.15 -0.10 12.64
N LYS A 30 -12.26 -0.72 13.08
CA LYS A 30 -13.53 -0.73 12.32
C LYS A 30 -14.10 0.67 12.04
N SER A 31 -13.74 1.68 12.83
CA SER A 31 -14.14 3.08 12.63
C SER A 31 -13.60 3.69 11.33
N ILE A 32 -12.63 3.05 10.67
CA ILE A 32 -12.16 3.51 9.35
C ILE A 32 -13.26 3.57 8.30
N LEU A 33 -14.33 2.78 8.45
CA LEU A 33 -15.52 2.84 7.60
C LEU A 33 -16.26 4.17 7.74
N ASP A 34 -16.31 4.74 8.95
CA ASP A 34 -16.92 6.05 9.20
C ASP A 34 -16.07 7.17 8.60
N ALA A 35 -14.74 7.05 8.69
CA ALA A 35 -13.80 7.96 8.03
C ALA A 35 -13.98 7.95 6.52
N GLN A 36 -14.06 6.76 5.93
CA GLN A 36 -14.33 6.60 4.50
C GLN A 36 -15.68 7.21 4.11
N GLY A 37 -16.72 6.98 4.92
CA GLY A 37 -18.04 7.57 4.69
C GLY A 37 -18.07 9.09 4.83
N HIS A 38 -17.25 9.68 5.69
CA HIS A 38 -17.12 11.13 5.81
C HIS A 38 -16.47 11.74 4.58
N LEU A 39 -15.34 11.19 4.15
CA LEU A 39 -14.66 11.63 2.92
C LEU A 39 -15.58 11.52 1.70
N TRP A 40 -16.35 10.43 1.60
CA TRP A 40 -17.30 10.24 0.48
C TRP A 40 -18.44 11.26 0.46
N ARG A 41 -18.81 11.85 1.60
CA ARG A 41 -19.86 12.88 1.69
C ARG A 41 -19.34 14.29 1.45
N MET A 42 -18.03 14.47 1.30
CA MET A 42 -17.47 15.77 0.91
C MET A 42 -17.93 16.08 -0.52
N ASN A 43 -18.31 17.33 -0.78
CA ASN A 43 -18.74 17.76 -2.13
C ASN A 43 -17.56 17.97 -3.08
N ASP A 44 -16.33 17.87 -2.57
CA ASP A 44 -15.09 18.12 -3.30
C ASP A 44 -14.16 16.91 -3.12
N ASP A 45 -14.12 16.07 -4.16
CA ASP A 45 -13.28 14.87 -4.19
C ASP A 45 -11.78 15.22 -4.14
N GLU A 46 -11.38 16.38 -4.68
CA GLU A 46 -9.97 16.79 -4.67
C GLU A 46 -9.56 17.15 -3.24
N ALA A 47 -10.39 17.95 -2.55
CA ALA A 47 -10.17 18.23 -1.15
C ALA A 47 -10.17 16.95 -0.29
N ALA A 48 -11.05 15.98 -0.60
CA ALA A 48 -11.08 14.69 0.10
C ALA A 48 -9.79 13.88 -0.11
N ARG A 49 -9.21 13.91 -1.33
CA ARG A 49 -7.92 13.25 -1.62
C ARG A 49 -6.76 13.88 -0.87
N GLN A 50 -6.77 15.19 -0.64
CA GLN A 50 -5.67 15.88 0.05
C GLN A 50 -5.67 15.68 1.58
N ILE A 51 -6.73 15.12 2.18
CA ILE A 51 -6.79 14.97 3.64
C ILE A 51 -5.64 14.13 4.20
N LEU A 52 -5.49 12.85 3.84
CA LEU A 52 -4.41 12.03 4.40
C LEU A 52 -2.99 12.56 4.12
N PRO A 53 -2.61 12.99 2.90
CA PRO A 53 -1.27 13.50 2.68
C PRO A 53 -0.98 14.77 3.49
N GLU A 54 -1.98 15.58 3.82
CA GLU A 54 -1.81 16.70 4.76
C GLU A 54 -1.69 16.24 6.22
N ARG A 55 -2.56 15.34 6.67
CA ARG A 55 -2.56 14.83 8.05
C ARG A 55 -1.34 14.01 8.40
N LEU A 56 -0.73 13.35 7.41
CA LEU A 56 0.39 12.45 7.61
C LEU A 56 1.75 13.16 7.45
N LYS A 57 1.79 14.47 7.13
CA LYS A 57 3.07 15.22 6.97
C LYS A 57 3.98 15.11 8.19
N ASP A 58 3.40 15.12 9.39
CA ASP A 58 4.17 15.01 10.64
C ASP A 58 4.89 13.66 10.78
N LEU A 59 4.51 12.64 9.99
CA LEU A 59 5.19 11.35 9.96
C LEU A 59 6.42 11.33 9.04
N ASP A 60 6.70 12.42 8.33
CA ASP A 60 7.92 12.53 7.51
C ASP A 60 9.20 12.64 8.35
N GLU A 61 9.07 12.73 9.68
CA GLU A 61 10.18 12.63 10.64
C GLU A 61 10.75 11.20 10.76
N TYR A 62 10.01 10.18 10.33
CA TYR A 62 10.47 8.79 10.33
C TYR A 62 11.37 8.52 9.13
N ASP A 63 12.43 7.72 9.32
CA ASP A 63 13.27 7.25 8.22
C ASP A 63 12.46 6.46 7.17
N PHE A 64 11.46 5.70 7.64
CA PHE A 64 10.57 4.90 6.81
C PHE A 64 9.15 4.88 7.38
N VAL A 65 8.15 5.11 6.52
CA VAL A 65 6.73 4.90 6.82
C VAL A 65 6.21 3.74 5.95
N LEU A 66 5.77 2.67 6.60
CA LEU A 66 5.14 1.53 5.92
C LEU A 66 3.62 1.64 6.04
N VAL A 67 2.93 1.64 4.90
CA VAL A 67 1.47 1.68 4.85
C VAL A 67 0.94 0.34 4.36
N ASP A 68 0.23 -0.37 5.23
CA ASP A 68 -0.52 -1.56 4.84
C ASP A 68 -1.81 -1.14 4.13
N TYR A 69 -1.83 -1.30 2.82
CA TYR A 69 -2.85 -0.71 1.96
C TYR A 69 -3.82 -1.76 1.41
N SER A 70 -5.11 -1.58 1.68
CA SER A 70 -6.17 -2.38 1.06
C SER A 70 -6.42 -1.93 -0.39
N PRO A 71 -6.45 -2.84 -1.38
CA PRO A 71 -6.68 -2.50 -2.80
C PRO A 71 -8.15 -2.18 -3.11
N SER A 72 -8.91 -1.68 -2.14
CA SER A 72 -10.27 -1.18 -2.33
C SER A 72 -10.22 0.21 -2.95
N ALA A 73 -10.84 0.41 -4.10
CA ALA A 73 -11.01 1.74 -4.69
C ALA A 73 -12.02 2.53 -3.85
N SER A 74 -11.52 3.34 -2.93
CA SER A 74 -12.30 4.27 -2.12
C SER A 74 -11.57 5.60 -2.03
N ILE A 75 -12.29 6.68 -1.79
CA ILE A 75 -11.70 8.02 -1.64
C ILE A 75 -10.63 8.06 -0.52
N LEU A 76 -10.80 7.26 0.54
CA LEU A 76 -9.81 7.12 1.61
C LEU A 76 -8.53 6.46 1.09
N SER A 77 -8.68 5.43 0.26
CA SER A 77 -7.55 4.74 -0.35
C SER A 77 -6.83 5.66 -1.35
N GLU A 78 -7.59 6.41 -2.16
CA GLU A 78 -7.04 7.41 -3.08
C GLU A 78 -6.24 8.48 -2.32
N SER A 79 -6.80 9.00 -1.23
CA SER A 79 -6.11 9.94 -0.35
C SER A 79 -4.81 9.36 0.21
N GLY A 80 -4.82 8.11 0.68
CA GLY A 80 -3.61 7.43 1.14
C GLY A 80 -2.54 7.26 0.05
N MET A 81 -2.95 7.03 -1.20
CA MET A 81 -2.03 6.94 -2.33
C MET A 81 -1.37 8.27 -2.69
N MET A 82 -1.99 9.40 -2.39
CA MET A 82 -1.36 10.73 -2.57
C MET A 82 -0.17 10.94 -1.61
N TYR A 83 -0.13 10.23 -0.48
CA TYR A 83 0.98 10.29 0.47
C TYR A 83 2.15 9.35 0.09
N ILE A 84 1.85 8.21 -0.55
CA ILE A 84 2.83 7.14 -0.76
C ILE A 84 3.67 7.35 -2.04
N ARG A 85 4.98 7.25 -1.90
CA ARG A 85 5.93 7.41 -3.03
C ARG A 85 6.23 6.10 -3.75
N GLU A 86 6.22 4.99 -3.03
CA GLU A 86 6.59 3.67 -3.56
C GLU A 86 5.59 2.61 -3.18
N LEU A 87 5.19 1.82 -4.17
CA LEU A 87 4.35 0.66 -4.00
C LEU A 87 5.19 -0.62 -4.13
N ILE A 88 5.01 -1.51 -3.16
CA ILE A 88 5.55 -2.86 -3.17
C ILE A 88 4.39 -3.85 -3.22
N VAL A 89 4.40 -4.78 -4.18
CA VAL A 89 3.32 -5.77 -4.32
C VAL A 89 3.83 -7.17 -4.01
N PRO A 90 3.39 -7.81 -2.91
CA PRO A 90 3.65 -9.22 -2.67
C PRO A 90 2.80 -10.09 -3.61
N VAL A 91 3.43 -11.06 -4.28
CA VAL A 91 2.76 -11.98 -5.21
C VAL A 91 3.01 -13.42 -4.76
N SER A 92 1.92 -14.10 -4.41
CA SER A 92 1.97 -15.53 -4.03
C SER A 92 2.26 -16.41 -5.24
N MET A 93 3.22 -17.31 -5.11
CA MET A 93 3.63 -18.26 -6.16
C MET A 93 2.71 -19.50 -6.25
N ASN A 94 1.50 -19.40 -5.73
CA ASN A 94 0.54 -20.51 -5.73
C ASN A 94 -0.11 -20.73 -7.11
N HIS A 95 -1.04 -21.68 -7.19
CA HIS A 95 -1.55 -22.18 -8.47
C HIS A 95 -2.30 -21.18 -9.35
N PHE A 96 -2.59 -19.98 -8.83
CA PHE A 96 -3.23 -18.89 -9.53
C PHE A 96 -2.25 -17.76 -9.85
N ALA A 97 -1.16 -18.06 -10.56
CA ALA A 97 -0.24 -17.05 -11.08
C ALA A 97 -0.98 -15.90 -11.78
N VAL A 98 -2.01 -16.24 -12.57
CA VAL A 98 -2.96 -15.33 -13.23
C VAL A 98 -3.57 -14.33 -12.25
N VAL A 99 -3.94 -14.76 -11.04
CA VAL A 99 -4.52 -13.89 -10.01
C VAL A 99 -3.49 -12.89 -9.49
N GLY A 100 -2.22 -13.30 -9.32
CA GLY A 100 -1.13 -12.38 -8.96
C GLY A 100 -0.94 -11.26 -10.00
N PHE A 101 -0.96 -11.60 -11.29
CA PHE A 101 -0.92 -10.60 -12.37
C PHE A 101 -2.15 -9.71 -12.38
N VAL A 102 -3.35 -10.28 -12.18
CA VAL A 102 -4.60 -9.51 -12.09
C VAL A 102 -4.55 -8.54 -10.92
N GLN A 103 -3.98 -8.94 -9.77
CA GLN A 103 -3.85 -8.08 -8.59
C GLN A 103 -2.88 -6.92 -8.86
N VAL A 104 -1.67 -7.19 -9.35
CA VAL A 104 -0.71 -6.12 -9.70
C VAL A 104 -1.32 -5.19 -10.75
N SER A 105 -1.93 -5.74 -11.80
CA SER A 105 -2.55 -4.95 -12.86
C SER A 105 -3.74 -4.14 -12.36
N LYS A 106 -4.52 -4.67 -11.42
CA LYS A 106 -5.63 -3.95 -10.78
C LYS A 106 -5.09 -2.79 -9.96
N THR A 107 -4.11 -3.03 -9.10
CA THR A 107 -3.48 -1.97 -8.30
C THR A 107 -2.90 -0.87 -9.17
N LEU A 108 -2.20 -1.22 -10.26
CA LEU A 108 -1.66 -0.23 -11.21
C LEU A 108 -2.76 0.57 -11.92
N ARG A 109 -3.87 -0.08 -12.31
CA ARG A 109 -5.02 0.62 -12.90
C ARG A 109 -5.70 1.55 -11.90
N ASP A 110 -5.88 1.09 -10.66
CA ASP A 110 -6.53 1.87 -9.61
C ASP A 110 -5.70 3.11 -9.27
N ILE A 111 -4.37 2.95 -9.20
CA ILE A 111 -3.42 4.07 -9.06
C ILE A 111 -3.51 5.03 -10.24
N GLY A 112 -3.44 4.54 -11.48
CA GLY A 112 -3.44 5.39 -12.67
C GLY A 112 -4.74 6.17 -12.92
N ARG A 113 -5.77 5.95 -12.11
CA ARG A 113 -7.01 6.75 -12.10
C ARG A 113 -6.98 7.93 -11.15
N ILE A 114 -6.01 7.95 -10.22
CA ILE A 114 -5.87 9.00 -9.22
C ILE A 114 -5.16 10.19 -9.89
N PRO A 115 -5.77 11.37 -9.99
CA PRO A 115 -5.09 12.55 -10.51
C PRO A 115 -3.86 12.88 -9.65
N ASP A 116 -2.79 13.34 -10.30
CA ASP A 116 -1.59 13.89 -9.64
C ASP A 116 -0.90 12.98 -8.60
N HIS A 117 -1.10 11.66 -8.67
CA HIS A 117 -0.37 10.72 -7.84
C HIS A 117 1.13 10.69 -8.18
N ASN A 118 2.00 10.48 -7.19
CA ASN A 118 3.45 10.33 -7.37
C ASN A 118 3.95 8.89 -7.12
N VAL A 119 3.05 7.95 -6.81
CA VAL A 119 3.41 6.57 -6.48
C VAL A 119 3.98 5.83 -7.69
N ARG A 120 5.13 5.17 -7.50
CA ARG A 120 5.72 4.22 -8.46
C ARG A 120 5.66 2.80 -7.94
N LEU A 121 5.41 1.82 -8.82
CA LEU A 121 5.65 0.41 -8.50
C LEU A 121 7.16 0.17 -8.40
N SER A 122 7.68 0.13 -7.17
CA SER A 122 9.11 -0.02 -6.94
C SER A 122 9.55 -1.47 -6.96
N LYS A 123 8.74 -2.38 -6.37
CA LYS A 123 9.09 -3.80 -6.26
C LYS A 123 7.90 -4.74 -6.39
N ILE A 124 8.15 -5.90 -6.97
CA ILE A 124 7.30 -7.09 -6.86
C ILE A 124 8.05 -8.09 -5.98
N ILE A 125 7.39 -8.60 -4.95
CA ILE A 125 7.99 -9.56 -4.01
C ILE A 125 7.31 -10.92 -4.19
N PRO A 126 7.98 -11.90 -4.81
CA PRO A 126 7.48 -13.29 -4.83
C PRO A 126 7.43 -13.84 -3.39
N THR A 127 6.25 -14.33 -2.96
CA THR A 127 6.05 -14.94 -1.65
C THR A 127 5.80 -16.44 -1.76
N PHE A 128 6.24 -17.21 -0.76
CA PHE A 128 6.14 -18.68 -0.73
C PHE A 128 6.86 -19.41 -1.88
N PHE A 129 7.87 -18.76 -2.48
CA PHE A 129 8.68 -19.30 -3.57
C PHE A 129 9.56 -20.48 -3.12
N ASP A 130 9.59 -21.54 -3.91
CA ASP A 130 10.53 -22.67 -3.79
C ASP A 130 11.19 -22.97 -5.14
N ALA A 131 12.51 -22.75 -5.21
CA ALA A 131 13.29 -22.93 -6.41
C ALA A 131 13.25 -24.36 -6.98
N ARG A 132 12.89 -25.38 -6.18
CA ARG A 132 12.78 -26.78 -6.63
C ARG A 132 11.50 -26.99 -7.44
N ARG A 133 10.44 -26.23 -7.16
CA ARG A 133 9.15 -26.34 -7.84
C ARG A 133 9.23 -25.69 -9.23
N ARG A 134 9.08 -26.49 -10.28
CA ARG A 134 9.08 -26.02 -11.68
C ARG A 134 8.09 -24.87 -11.91
N LYS A 135 6.89 -25.00 -11.33
CA LYS A 135 5.83 -24.01 -11.42
C LYS A 135 6.24 -22.64 -10.85
N ASP A 136 6.87 -22.61 -9.68
CA ASP A 136 7.33 -21.37 -9.05
C ASP A 136 8.35 -20.66 -9.96
N ARG A 137 9.24 -21.40 -10.62
CA ARG A 137 10.18 -20.84 -11.59
C ARG A 137 9.48 -20.25 -12.82
N GLU A 138 8.54 -20.99 -13.42
CA GLU A 138 7.76 -20.54 -14.58
C GLU A 138 6.97 -19.25 -14.29
N ILE A 139 6.41 -19.13 -13.07
CA ILE A 139 5.69 -17.93 -12.64
C ILE A 139 6.66 -16.75 -12.48
N LEU A 140 7.82 -16.97 -11.89
CA LEU A 140 8.84 -15.94 -11.69
C LEU A 140 9.33 -15.38 -13.03
N GLU A 141 9.62 -16.26 -13.99
CA GLU A 141 10.01 -15.89 -15.35
C GLU A 141 8.91 -15.08 -16.07
N SER A 142 7.64 -15.43 -15.84
CA SER A 142 6.50 -14.69 -16.39
C SER A 142 6.38 -13.28 -15.78
N LEU A 143 6.56 -13.15 -14.46
CA LEU A 143 6.60 -11.86 -13.76
C LEU A 143 7.73 -10.97 -14.28
N GLN A 144 8.94 -11.53 -14.41
CA GLN A 144 10.11 -10.81 -14.95
C GLN A 144 9.90 -10.31 -16.38
N ARG A 145 9.33 -11.15 -17.26
CA ARG A 145 9.02 -10.74 -18.63
C ARG A 145 7.96 -9.65 -18.71
N ARG A 146 6.97 -9.66 -17.81
CA ARG A 146 5.85 -8.70 -17.85
C ARG A 146 6.19 -7.37 -17.21
N PHE A 147 7.04 -7.36 -16.19
CA PHE A 147 7.46 -6.17 -15.45
C PHE A 147 8.98 -5.96 -15.56
N PRO A 148 9.53 -5.73 -16.77
CA PRO A 148 10.97 -5.69 -17.00
C PRO A 148 11.67 -4.53 -16.27
N ASN A 149 10.95 -3.44 -16.02
CA ASN A 149 11.45 -2.26 -15.31
C ASN A 149 11.28 -2.35 -13.78
N THR A 150 10.70 -3.44 -13.28
CA THR A 150 10.49 -3.68 -11.84
C THR A 150 11.20 -4.97 -11.48
N SER A 151 12.42 -4.86 -10.95
CA SER A 151 13.20 -6.03 -10.56
C SER A 151 12.48 -6.80 -9.44
N PRO A 152 12.04 -8.05 -9.67
CA PRO A 152 11.46 -8.84 -8.60
C PRO A 152 12.56 -9.14 -7.58
N THR A 153 12.40 -8.59 -6.37
CA THR A 153 13.36 -8.82 -5.29
C THR A 153 12.95 -10.10 -4.58
N LEU A 154 13.77 -11.14 -4.71
CA LEU A 154 13.59 -12.38 -3.99
C LEU A 154 14.08 -12.20 -2.55
N PHE A 155 13.15 -12.10 -1.62
CA PHE A 155 13.46 -12.34 -0.20
C PHE A 155 13.35 -13.84 0.03
N ALA A 156 14.44 -14.56 -0.26
CA ALA A 156 14.57 -15.93 0.21
C ALA A 156 14.59 -15.90 1.73
N LYS A 157 13.77 -16.72 2.38
CA LYS A 157 13.87 -16.97 3.81
C LYS A 157 15.31 -17.39 4.08
N THR A 158 16.10 -16.55 4.74
CA THR A 158 17.37 -16.99 5.33
C THR A 158 16.98 -18.13 6.27
N SER A 159 17.44 -19.32 5.93
CA SER A 159 17.24 -20.49 6.76
C SER A 159 18.06 -20.23 8.02
N ASN A 160 17.38 -20.03 9.15
CA ASN A 160 18.00 -20.30 10.45
C ASN A 160 18.07 -21.82 10.64
#